data_AF-A0A9D7I5P2-F1
#
_entry.id   AF-A0A9D7I5P2-F1
#
_cell.length_a   1.000
_cell.length_b   1.000
_cell.length_c   1.000
_cell.angle_alpha   90.00
_cell.angle_beta   90.00
_cell.angle_gamma   90.00
#
_symmetry.space_group_name_H-M   'P 1'
#
loop_
_entity.id
_entity.type
_entity.pdbx_description
1 polymer ?
#
loop_
_entity_poly.entity_id
_entity_poly.type
_entity_poly.pdbx_seq_one_letter_code
_entity_poly.pdbx_strand_id
1 'polypeptide(L)'
;MQKLKYLFVIVFALTAISATAQKQDKVADYINQYKELAIAEMQRTGVPASITLAQGIHESGAGGSQLAMASNNHFGIKCKSNWTGESVKHDDDAEGECFRKYPSSEDSYKDHSDFLKNGQRYAFLFSLDPTDYQGWANGLKKAGYATNPKYPQVLIKLVEDYQLQDYTLIAMGKLSSGNEETEIVKEEIKTKVIPNKTVEVEPETVKVEVESSPAFPEGEFKINGNRVVFVKKGLLFINCKAT
;
A
#
# COMPACT_ATOMS: atom_id res chain seq x y z
N MET A 1 3.39 -3.62 -53.97
CA MET A 1 4.35 -3.24 -52.91
C MET A 1 3.72 -2.48 -51.74
N GLN A 2 2.74 -1.59 -51.93
CA GLN A 2 2.05 -0.90 -50.81
C GLN A 2 1.26 -1.85 -49.90
N LYS A 3 0.52 -2.84 -50.44
CA LYS A 3 -0.24 -3.82 -49.63
C LYS A 3 0.63 -4.68 -48.69
N LEU A 4 1.89 -4.92 -49.06
CA LEU A 4 2.85 -5.66 -48.23
C LEU A 4 3.38 -4.80 -47.07
N LYS A 5 3.53 -3.48 -47.26
CA LYS A 5 3.90 -2.54 -46.19
C LYS A 5 2.79 -2.41 -45.13
N TYR A 6 1.52 -2.39 -45.54
CA TYR A 6 0.39 -2.38 -44.59
C TYR A 6 0.30 -3.68 -43.79
N LEU A 7 0.61 -4.83 -44.40
CA LEU A 7 0.66 -6.11 -43.69
C LEU A 7 1.74 -6.10 -42.59
N PHE A 8 2.93 -5.56 -42.89
CA PHE A 8 4.01 -5.41 -41.89
C PHE A 8 3.65 -4.44 -40.76
N VAL A 9 2.96 -3.33 -41.06
CA VAL A 9 2.51 -2.36 -40.03
C VAL A 9 1.42 -2.96 -39.13
N ILE A 10 0.50 -3.76 -39.68
CA ILE A 10 -0.57 -4.43 -38.90
C ILE A 10 0.02 -5.52 -38.00
N VAL A 11 0.97 -6.32 -38.50
CA VAL A 11 1.65 -7.35 -37.68
C VAL A 11 2.46 -6.71 -36.55
N PHE A 12 3.13 -5.58 -36.79
CA PHE A 12 3.87 -4.85 -35.76
C PHE A 12 2.96 -4.17 -34.72
N ALA A 13 1.78 -3.70 -35.13
CA ALA A 13 0.79 -3.16 -34.19
C ALA A 13 0.18 -4.28 -33.31
N LEU A 14 -0.07 -5.47 -33.87
CA LEU A 14 -0.60 -6.61 -33.13
C LEU A 14 0.39 -7.17 -32.09
N THR A 15 1.70 -7.19 -32.38
CA THR A 15 2.70 -7.66 -31.41
C THR A 15 2.90 -6.68 -30.25
N ALA A 16 2.81 -5.36 -30.50
CA ALA A 16 2.93 -4.34 -29.46
C ALA A 16 1.76 -4.41 -28.45
N ILE A 17 0.54 -4.68 -28.93
CA ILE A 17 -0.65 -4.82 -28.07
C ILE A 17 -0.49 -6.03 -27.12
N SER A 18 -0.07 -7.19 -27.64
CA SER A 18 0.12 -8.40 -26.82
C SER A 18 1.16 -8.23 -25.71
N ALA A 19 2.24 -7.48 -25.96
CA ALA A 19 3.26 -7.22 -24.94
C ALA A 19 2.74 -6.35 -23.78
N THR A 20 1.86 -5.39 -24.08
CA THR A 20 1.24 -4.55 -23.04
C THR A 20 0.25 -5.33 -22.17
N ALA A 21 -0.56 -6.20 -22.78
CA ALA A 21 -1.48 -7.08 -22.07
C ALA A 21 -0.73 -8.03 -21.11
N GLN A 22 0.32 -8.69 -21.60
CA GLN A 22 1.10 -9.63 -20.77
C GLN A 22 1.76 -8.96 -19.55
N LYS A 23 2.17 -7.69 -19.66
CA LYS A 23 2.71 -6.94 -18.52
C LYS A 23 1.62 -6.60 -17.50
N GLN A 24 0.44 -6.23 -17.96
CA GLN A 24 -0.68 -5.89 -17.10
C GLN A 24 -1.13 -7.11 -16.27
N ASP A 25 -1.17 -8.29 -16.89
CA ASP A 25 -1.53 -9.55 -16.22
C ASP A 25 -0.55 -9.87 -15.08
N LYS A 26 0.77 -9.76 -15.32
CA LYS A 26 1.79 -10.03 -14.29
C LYS A 26 1.69 -9.11 -13.07
N VAL A 27 1.39 -7.83 -13.29
CA VAL A 27 1.25 -6.88 -12.18
C VAL A 27 0.00 -7.19 -11.37
N ALA A 28 -1.12 -7.53 -12.03
CA ALA A 28 -2.34 -7.95 -11.35
C ALA A 28 -2.14 -9.22 -10.52
N ASP A 29 -1.44 -10.22 -11.07
CA ASP A 29 -1.10 -11.47 -10.37
C ASP A 29 -0.24 -11.18 -9.13
N TYR A 30 0.77 -10.32 -9.28
CA TYR A 30 1.62 -9.90 -8.17
C TYR A 30 0.82 -9.21 -7.06
N ILE A 31 -0.07 -8.29 -7.42
CA ILE A 31 -0.96 -7.61 -6.46
C ILE A 31 -1.84 -8.63 -5.74
N ASN A 32 -2.47 -9.54 -6.47
CA ASN A 32 -3.32 -10.57 -5.88
C ASN A 32 -2.55 -11.47 -4.90
N GLN A 33 -1.30 -11.80 -5.23
CA GLN A 33 -0.45 -12.62 -4.39
C GLN A 33 -0.03 -11.90 -3.10
N TYR A 34 0.31 -10.60 -3.17
CA TYR A 34 0.97 -9.91 -2.06
C TYR A 34 0.12 -8.84 -1.35
N LYS A 35 -1.11 -8.57 -1.79
CA LYS A 35 -1.96 -7.53 -1.17
C LYS A 35 -2.20 -7.74 0.33
N GLU A 36 -2.52 -8.97 0.74
CA GLU A 36 -2.79 -9.26 2.16
C GLU A 36 -1.53 -9.10 3.02
N LEU A 37 -0.39 -9.50 2.47
CA LEU A 37 0.91 -9.30 3.11
C LEU A 37 1.25 -7.81 3.25
N ALA A 38 1.03 -7.01 2.22
CA ALA A 38 1.26 -5.56 2.28
C ALA A 38 0.33 -4.87 3.31
N ILE A 39 -0.92 -5.32 3.43
CA ILE A 39 -1.87 -4.87 4.45
C ILE A 39 -1.36 -5.22 5.85
N ALA A 40 -0.96 -6.48 6.07
CA ALA A 40 -0.42 -6.94 7.34
C ALA A 40 0.85 -6.16 7.75
N GLU A 41 1.75 -5.92 6.79
CA GLU A 41 2.99 -5.16 7.03
C GLU A 41 2.72 -3.68 7.29
N MET A 42 1.70 -3.09 6.66
CA MET A 42 1.23 -1.75 7.00
C MET A 42 0.73 -1.68 8.44
N GLN A 43 -0.09 -2.65 8.86
CA GLN A 43 -0.59 -2.70 10.24
C GLN A 43 0.55 -2.89 11.25
N ARG A 44 1.57 -3.68 10.89
CA ARG A 44 2.73 -3.96 11.75
C ARG A 44 3.68 -2.77 11.90
N THR A 45 3.95 -2.05 10.81
CA THR A 45 5.06 -1.06 10.76
C THR A 45 4.60 0.38 10.54
N GLY A 46 3.45 0.57 9.91
CA GLY A 46 2.93 1.85 9.45
C GLY A 46 3.41 2.28 8.06
N VAL A 47 4.16 1.44 7.33
CA VAL A 47 4.45 1.72 5.90
C VAL A 47 3.18 1.49 5.08
N PRO A 48 2.67 2.46 4.30
CA PRO A 48 1.43 2.29 3.57
C PRO A 48 1.44 1.07 2.64
N ALA A 49 0.36 0.29 2.64
CA ALA A 49 0.24 -0.90 1.80
C ALA A 49 0.40 -0.55 0.30
N SER A 50 -0.16 0.59 -0.11
CA SER A 50 0.00 1.13 -1.47
C SER A 50 1.46 1.37 -1.87
N ILE A 51 2.27 1.89 -0.94
CA ILE A 51 3.70 2.14 -1.15
C ILE A 51 4.47 0.83 -1.22
N THR A 52 4.22 -0.09 -0.28
CA THR A 52 4.85 -1.42 -0.28
C THR A 52 4.58 -2.17 -1.57
N LEU A 53 3.34 -2.20 -2.06
CA LEU A 53 2.99 -2.86 -3.32
C LEU A 53 3.62 -2.15 -4.53
N ALA A 54 3.56 -0.81 -4.60
CA ALA A 54 4.14 -0.07 -5.71
C ALA A 54 5.67 -0.28 -5.81
N GLN A 55 6.37 -0.26 -4.67
CA GLN A 55 7.80 -0.57 -4.61
C GLN A 55 8.05 -2.03 -4.99
N GLY A 56 7.32 -2.97 -4.40
CA GLY A 56 7.45 -4.39 -4.73
C GLY A 56 7.29 -4.64 -6.23
N ILE A 57 6.28 -4.07 -6.87
CA ILE A 57 6.05 -4.17 -8.33
C ILE A 57 7.23 -3.57 -9.10
N HIS A 58 7.67 -2.36 -8.75
CA HIS A 58 8.73 -1.67 -9.49
C HIS A 58 10.09 -2.35 -9.37
N GLU A 59 10.52 -2.63 -8.14
CA GLU A 59 11.86 -3.14 -7.82
C GLU A 59 12.04 -4.60 -8.26
N SER A 60 10.99 -5.43 -8.13
CA SER A 60 11.05 -6.84 -8.53
C SER A 60 10.61 -7.08 -9.97
N GLY A 61 10.19 -6.05 -10.71
CA GLY A 61 9.55 -6.24 -12.02
C GLY A 61 8.33 -7.14 -11.94
N ALA A 62 7.46 -6.91 -10.94
CA ALA A 62 6.35 -7.78 -10.56
C ALA A 62 6.78 -9.25 -10.34
N GLY A 63 7.86 -9.44 -9.57
CA GLY A 63 8.42 -10.75 -9.20
C GLY A 63 9.25 -11.43 -10.29
N GLY A 64 9.33 -10.84 -11.49
CA GLY A 64 10.01 -11.43 -12.64
C GLY A 64 11.49 -11.07 -12.79
N SER A 65 12.06 -10.22 -11.93
CA SER A 65 13.48 -9.89 -11.98
C SER A 65 14.34 -11.09 -11.57
N GLN A 66 15.56 -11.19 -12.14
CA GLN A 66 16.48 -12.28 -11.78
C GLN A 66 16.80 -12.27 -10.29
N LEU A 67 16.98 -11.09 -9.69
CA LEU A 67 17.22 -10.96 -8.26
C LEU A 67 16.04 -11.50 -7.43
N ALA A 68 14.81 -11.12 -7.76
CA ALA A 68 13.63 -11.61 -7.06
C ALA A 68 13.48 -13.13 -7.20
N MET A 69 13.59 -13.67 -8.40
CA MET A 69 13.45 -15.11 -8.65
C MET A 69 14.55 -15.96 -8.00
N ALA A 70 15.79 -15.46 -7.94
CA ALA A 70 16.92 -16.21 -7.41
C ALA A 70 17.08 -16.11 -5.88
N SER A 71 16.50 -15.07 -5.26
CA SER A 71 16.79 -14.75 -3.86
C SER A 71 15.58 -14.33 -3.01
N ASN A 72 14.38 -14.33 -3.60
CA ASN A 72 13.16 -13.77 -3.01
C ASN A 72 13.31 -12.29 -2.59
N ASN A 73 14.33 -11.56 -3.07
CA ASN A 73 14.56 -10.16 -2.72
C ASN A 73 13.76 -9.24 -3.63
N HIS A 74 12.54 -8.90 -3.20
CA HIS A 74 11.60 -8.11 -4.01
C HIS A 74 11.89 -6.60 -4.00
N PHE A 75 12.79 -6.13 -3.14
CA PHE A 75 13.00 -4.69 -2.89
C PHE A 75 14.44 -4.23 -3.12
N GLY A 76 15.30 -5.11 -3.65
CA GLY A 76 16.70 -4.78 -3.94
C GLY A 76 17.53 -4.45 -2.70
N ILE A 77 17.20 -5.03 -1.53
CA ILE A 77 17.91 -4.69 -0.29
C ILE A 77 19.33 -5.26 -0.34
N LYS A 78 20.31 -4.35 -0.40
CA LYS A 78 21.74 -4.67 -0.39
C LYS A 78 22.19 -5.19 0.99
N CYS A 79 23.20 -6.03 0.99
CA CYS A 79 23.88 -6.44 2.23
C CYS A 79 24.46 -5.20 2.92
N LYS A 80 24.28 -5.12 4.23
CA LYS A 80 24.94 -4.13 5.09
C LYS A 80 25.80 -4.89 6.12
N SER A 81 26.61 -4.16 6.87
CA SER A 81 27.53 -4.76 7.86
C SER A 81 26.84 -5.63 8.91
N ASN A 82 25.56 -5.39 9.17
CA ASN A 82 24.74 -6.15 10.11
C ASN A 82 23.98 -7.33 9.49
N TRP A 83 24.10 -7.58 8.19
CA TRP A 83 23.43 -8.70 7.54
C TRP A 83 24.23 -9.98 7.73
N THR A 84 23.61 -10.99 8.36
CA THR A 84 24.22 -12.30 8.64
C THR A 84 23.50 -13.46 7.95
N GLY A 85 22.44 -13.17 7.18
CA GLY A 85 21.70 -14.17 6.43
C GLY A 85 22.35 -14.53 5.09
N GLU A 86 21.67 -15.36 4.31
CA GLU A 86 22.14 -15.70 2.97
C GLU A 86 22.23 -14.46 2.07
N SER A 87 23.07 -14.54 1.03
CA SER A 87 23.24 -13.45 0.07
C SER A 87 23.49 -13.97 -1.34
N VAL A 88 23.16 -13.15 -2.33
CA VAL A 88 23.53 -13.37 -3.73
C VAL A 88 24.34 -12.20 -4.25
N LYS A 89 25.13 -12.45 -5.29
CA LYS A 89 25.83 -11.43 -6.06
C LYS A 89 25.02 -11.08 -7.29
N HIS A 90 24.83 -9.79 -7.53
CA HIS A 90 24.09 -9.29 -8.69
C HIS A 90 24.69 -7.95 -9.11
N ASP A 91 24.67 -7.67 -10.41
CA ASP A 91 25.17 -6.43 -10.97
C ASP A 91 23.99 -5.46 -11.09
N ASP A 92 24.03 -4.35 -10.36
CA ASP A 92 22.96 -3.34 -10.32
C ASP A 92 23.54 -1.94 -10.55
N ASP A 93 24.12 -1.31 -9.53
CA ASP A 93 24.88 -0.05 -9.69
C ASP A 93 26.36 -0.34 -10.00
N ALA A 94 26.89 -1.44 -9.48
CA ALA A 94 28.26 -1.90 -9.69
C ALA A 94 28.32 -3.42 -9.84
N GLU A 95 29.44 -3.91 -10.38
CA GLU A 95 29.68 -5.34 -10.54
C GLU A 95 29.85 -6.02 -9.17
N GLY A 96 29.18 -7.17 -9.00
CA GLY A 96 29.32 -8.01 -7.82
C GLY A 96 28.78 -7.39 -6.53
N GLU A 97 27.76 -6.54 -6.61
CA GLU A 97 27.08 -6.04 -5.42
C GLU A 97 26.41 -7.17 -4.64
N CYS A 98 26.43 -7.05 -3.32
CA CYS A 98 25.84 -8.04 -2.42
C CYS A 98 24.39 -7.68 -2.13
N PHE A 99 23.49 -8.62 -2.36
CA PHE A 99 22.08 -8.51 -2.03
C PHE A 99 21.68 -9.58 -1.03
N ARG A 100 20.78 -9.22 -0.12
CA ARG A 100 20.20 -10.17 0.83
C ARG A 100 19.42 -11.25 0.08
N LYS A 101 19.49 -12.48 0.54
CA LYS A 101 18.67 -13.59 0.07
C LYS A 101 17.77 -14.06 1.21
N TYR A 102 16.51 -14.32 0.87
CA TYR A 102 15.48 -14.67 1.82
C TYR A 102 14.92 -16.07 1.55
N PRO A 103 14.49 -16.79 2.60
CA PRO A 103 13.78 -18.06 2.44
C PRO A 103 12.49 -17.93 1.63
N SER A 104 11.76 -16.83 1.79
CA SER A 104 10.54 -16.55 1.03
C SER A 104 10.36 -15.06 0.71
N SER A 105 9.39 -14.74 -0.15
CA SER A 105 9.05 -13.36 -0.49
C SER A 105 8.53 -12.60 0.74
N GLU A 106 7.80 -13.27 1.63
CA GLU A 106 7.30 -12.71 2.89
C GLU A 106 8.40 -12.16 3.78
N ASP A 107 9.52 -12.88 3.89
CA ASP A 107 10.70 -12.43 4.63
C ASP A 107 11.29 -11.14 4.03
N SER A 108 11.26 -11.00 2.70
CA SER A 108 11.71 -9.77 2.03
C SER A 108 10.78 -8.57 2.28
N TYR A 109 9.47 -8.80 2.35
CA TYR A 109 8.48 -7.77 2.69
C TYR A 109 8.66 -7.29 4.13
N LYS A 110 8.89 -8.24 5.04
CA LYS A 110 9.16 -7.95 6.44
C LYS A 110 10.44 -7.14 6.63
N ASP A 111 11.52 -7.54 5.97
CA ASP A 111 12.80 -6.82 6.05
C ASP A 111 12.71 -5.44 5.39
N HIS A 112 11.95 -5.29 4.30
CA HIS A 112 11.69 -4.00 3.67
C HIS A 112 10.95 -3.03 4.59
N SER A 113 9.85 -3.47 5.21
CA SER A 113 9.09 -2.62 6.10
C SER A 113 9.88 -2.27 7.38
N ASP A 114 10.67 -3.21 7.91
CA ASP A 114 11.60 -2.96 9.03
C ASP A 114 12.71 -1.98 8.63
N PHE A 115 13.25 -2.10 7.41
CA PHE A 115 14.26 -1.20 6.88
C PHE A 115 13.75 0.25 6.80
N LEU A 116 12.53 0.45 6.31
CA LEU A 116 11.91 1.78 6.28
C LEU A 116 11.58 2.27 7.69
N LYS A 117 10.98 1.42 8.53
CA LYS A 117 10.57 1.77 9.89
C LYS A 117 11.72 2.19 10.79
N ASN A 118 12.82 1.45 10.74
CA ASN A 118 13.96 1.64 11.64
C ASN A 118 15.03 2.58 11.06
N GLY A 119 14.95 2.91 9.77
CA GLY A 119 15.88 3.81 9.11
C GLY A 119 15.65 5.27 9.52
N GLN A 120 16.60 5.86 10.25
CA GLN A 120 16.51 7.25 10.73
C GLN A 120 16.19 8.27 9.62
N ARG A 121 16.73 8.07 8.41
CA ARG A 121 16.48 8.95 7.25
C ARG A 121 15.04 8.90 6.74
N TYR A 122 14.30 7.84 7.03
CA TYR A 122 12.90 7.64 6.64
C TYR A 122 11.92 8.03 7.74
N ALA A 123 12.38 8.30 8.96
CA ALA A 123 11.52 8.53 10.12
C ALA A 123 10.45 9.61 9.90
N PHE A 124 10.79 10.67 9.14
CA PHE A 124 9.85 11.75 8.84
C PHE A 124 8.66 11.31 7.96
N LEU A 125 8.78 10.23 7.20
CA LEU A 125 7.68 9.68 6.38
C LEU A 125 6.52 9.22 7.26
N PHE A 126 6.81 8.69 8.44
CA PHE A 126 5.80 8.21 9.38
C PHE A 126 5.03 9.33 10.08
N SER A 127 5.35 10.60 9.79
CA SER A 127 4.54 11.76 10.20
C SER A 127 3.53 12.18 9.13
N LEU A 128 3.60 11.60 7.93
CA LEU A 128 2.63 11.81 6.86
C LEU A 128 1.38 10.95 7.10
N ASP A 129 0.25 11.40 6.55
CA ASP A 129 -0.95 10.56 6.49
C ASP A 129 -0.65 9.30 5.64
N PRO A 130 -1.01 8.08 6.10
CA PRO A 130 -0.78 6.87 5.31
C PRO A 130 -1.44 6.88 3.92
N THR A 131 -2.51 7.67 3.74
CA THR A 131 -3.18 7.85 2.45
C THR A 131 -2.47 8.82 1.50
N ASP A 132 -1.49 9.60 1.98
CA ASP A 132 -0.69 10.52 1.17
C ASP A 132 0.44 9.78 0.43
N TYR A 133 0.06 8.88 -0.49
CA TYR A 133 1.01 8.10 -1.27
C TYR A 133 1.93 8.98 -2.12
N GLN A 134 1.48 10.17 -2.53
CA GLN A 134 2.28 11.14 -3.25
C GLN A 134 3.39 11.73 -2.36
N GLY A 135 3.05 12.16 -1.14
CA GLY A 135 4.02 12.62 -0.15
C GLY A 135 5.02 11.53 0.23
N TRP A 136 4.55 10.29 0.42
CA TRP A 136 5.41 9.13 0.66
C TRP A 136 6.38 8.88 -0.50
N ALA A 137 5.92 8.85 -1.75
CA ALA A 137 6.77 8.61 -2.91
C ALA A 137 7.86 9.70 -3.08
N ASN A 138 7.47 10.97 -2.91
CA ASN A 138 8.43 12.09 -2.95
C ASN A 138 9.40 12.06 -1.77
N GLY A 139 8.91 11.72 -0.57
CA GLY A 139 9.73 11.62 0.63
C GLY A 139 10.73 10.47 0.57
N LEU A 140 10.36 9.31 0.00
CA LEU A 140 11.28 8.19 -0.23
C LEU A 140 12.45 8.61 -1.13
N LYS A 141 12.17 9.34 -2.20
CA LYS A 141 13.21 9.90 -3.08
C LYS A 141 14.08 10.91 -2.32
N LYS A 142 13.49 11.83 -1.57
CA LYS A 142 14.21 12.82 -0.75
C LYS A 142 15.10 12.15 0.30
N ALA A 143 14.65 11.05 0.89
CA ALA A 143 15.38 10.25 1.88
C ALA A 143 16.50 9.39 1.26
N GLY A 144 16.61 9.36 -0.07
CA GLY A 144 17.66 8.60 -0.77
C GLY A 144 17.35 7.12 -0.91
N TYR A 145 16.08 6.73 -1.05
CA TYR A 145 15.72 5.35 -1.39
C TYR A 145 16.23 4.98 -2.80
N ALA A 146 16.00 5.86 -3.78
CA ALA A 146 16.42 5.68 -5.17
C ALA A 146 17.16 6.90 -5.73
N THR A 147 18.11 6.67 -6.64
CA THR A 147 18.86 7.73 -7.34
C THR A 147 18.07 8.33 -8.51
N ASN A 148 17.24 7.53 -9.17
CA ASN A 148 16.42 7.94 -10.32
C ASN A 148 15.51 9.14 -9.97
N PRO A 149 15.58 10.28 -10.69
CA PRO A 149 14.72 11.44 -10.44
C PRO A 149 13.23 11.18 -10.72
N LYS A 150 12.91 10.18 -11.57
CA LYS A 150 11.53 9.82 -11.91
C LYS A 150 10.88 8.82 -10.93
N TYR A 151 11.61 8.42 -9.88
CA TYR A 151 11.14 7.41 -8.94
C TYR A 151 9.77 7.73 -8.32
N PRO A 152 9.51 8.95 -7.83
CA PRO A 152 8.19 9.27 -7.28
C PRO A 152 7.07 9.09 -8.29
N GLN A 153 7.26 9.55 -9.53
CA GLN A 153 6.26 9.47 -10.60
C GLN A 153 5.96 8.03 -10.98
N VAL A 154 6.97 7.15 -10.95
CA VAL A 154 6.76 5.71 -11.19
C VAL A 154 5.88 5.10 -10.12
N LEU A 155 6.15 5.36 -8.84
CA LEU A 155 5.33 4.82 -7.75
C LEU A 155 3.91 5.38 -7.77
N ILE A 156 3.76 6.69 -7.92
CA ILE A 156 2.45 7.36 -8.01
C ILE A 156 1.64 6.75 -9.15
N LYS A 157 2.25 6.57 -10.33
CA LYS A 157 1.59 5.95 -11.46
C LYS A 157 1.15 4.51 -11.17
N LEU A 158 1.97 3.70 -10.52
CA LEU A 158 1.57 2.33 -10.15
C LEU A 158 0.43 2.32 -9.14
N VAL A 159 0.44 3.22 -8.15
CA VAL A 159 -0.66 3.36 -7.20
C VAL A 159 -1.96 3.70 -7.93
N GLU A 160 -1.93 4.67 -8.84
CA GLU A 160 -3.10 5.16 -9.56
C GLU A 160 -3.62 4.16 -10.61
N ASP A 161 -2.74 3.56 -11.41
CA ASP A 161 -3.10 2.62 -12.48
C ASP A 161 -3.76 1.33 -11.92
N TYR A 162 -3.37 0.91 -10.71
CA TYR A 162 -3.81 -0.34 -10.09
C TYR A 162 -4.61 -0.14 -8.79
N GLN A 163 -5.00 1.09 -8.49
CA GLN A 163 -5.80 1.46 -7.32
C GLN A 163 -5.22 0.95 -5.99
N LEU A 164 -3.89 0.97 -5.84
CA LEU A 164 -3.21 0.37 -4.69
C LEU A 164 -3.54 1.07 -3.37
N GLN A 165 -4.01 2.33 -3.40
CA GLN A 165 -4.48 3.06 -2.23
C GLN A 165 -5.64 2.37 -1.51
N ASP A 166 -6.41 1.55 -2.21
CA ASP A 166 -7.54 0.82 -1.62
C ASP A 166 -7.07 -0.15 -0.54
N TYR A 167 -5.89 -0.78 -0.73
CA TYR A 167 -5.28 -1.64 0.28
C TYR A 167 -4.82 -0.87 1.52
N THR A 168 -4.38 0.37 1.35
CA THR A 168 -4.10 1.27 2.50
C THR A 168 -5.39 1.60 3.25
N LEU A 169 -6.49 1.89 2.53
CA LEU A 169 -7.79 2.15 3.15
C LEU A 169 -8.34 0.92 3.88
N ILE A 170 -8.20 -0.27 3.30
CA ILE A 170 -8.54 -1.55 3.92
C ILE A 170 -7.75 -1.75 5.20
N ALA A 171 -6.42 -1.55 5.17
CA ALA A 171 -5.57 -1.68 6.35
C ALA A 171 -5.97 -0.73 7.49
N MET A 172 -6.53 0.45 7.15
CA MET A 172 -7.08 1.43 8.09
C MET A 172 -8.52 1.14 8.54
N GLY A 173 -9.19 0.13 7.98
CA GLY A 173 -10.61 -0.17 8.23
C GLY A 173 -11.58 0.85 7.60
N LYS A 174 -11.13 1.62 6.60
CA LYS A 174 -11.92 2.64 5.89
C LYS A 174 -12.62 2.11 4.63
N LEU A 175 -12.24 0.93 4.17
CA LEU A 175 -12.82 0.23 3.02
C LEU A 175 -12.93 -1.26 3.38
N SER A 176 -14.00 -1.93 2.99
CA SER A 176 -14.14 -3.38 3.18
C SER A 176 -13.34 -4.14 2.11
N SER A 177 -12.60 -5.17 2.52
CA SER A 177 -11.99 -6.15 1.59
C SER A 177 -13.10 -6.95 0.91
N GLY A 178 -13.61 -6.46 -0.22
CA GLY A 178 -14.71 -7.10 -0.93
C GLY A 178 -14.33 -8.46 -1.49
N ASN A 179 -14.84 -9.51 -0.86
CA ASN A 179 -15.27 -10.77 -1.48
C ASN A 179 -16.67 -11.10 -0.91
N GLU A 180 -17.65 -10.24 -1.18
CA GLU A 180 -19.05 -10.65 -1.24
C GLU A 180 -19.68 -9.95 -2.44
N GLU A 181 -20.17 -10.74 -3.41
CA GLU A 181 -21.19 -10.29 -4.34
C GLU A 181 -22.43 -9.96 -3.51
N THR A 182 -22.54 -8.74 -3.02
CA THR A 182 -23.82 -8.26 -2.48
C THR A 182 -24.57 -7.55 -3.58
N GLU A 183 -25.61 -8.26 -4.03
CA GLU A 183 -26.78 -7.76 -4.72
C GLU A 183 -27.10 -6.31 -4.36
N ILE A 184 -27.45 -5.56 -5.40
CA ILE A 184 -28.02 -4.23 -5.31
C ILE A 184 -29.28 -4.31 -4.44
N VAL A 185 -29.18 -3.99 -3.14
CA VAL A 185 -30.36 -3.60 -2.37
C VAL A 185 -30.74 -2.21 -2.84
N LYS A 186 -31.51 -2.16 -3.93
CA LYS A 186 -32.39 -1.04 -4.23
C LYS A 186 -33.38 -0.98 -3.07
N GLU A 187 -33.16 -0.10 -2.11
CA GLU A 187 -34.27 0.33 -1.26
C GLU A 187 -35.26 1.09 -2.16
N GLU A 188 -36.32 0.38 -2.56
CA GLU A 188 -37.51 0.98 -3.14
C GLU A 188 -38.15 1.91 -2.12
N ILE A 189 -38.00 3.22 -2.29
CA ILE A 189 -38.93 4.18 -1.69
C ILE A 189 -40.23 4.14 -2.49
N LYS A 190 -41.11 3.17 -2.18
CA LYS A 190 -42.58 3.32 -2.27
C LYS A 190 -42.98 3.97 -0.96
N THR A 191 -43.65 5.11 -0.85
CA THR A 191 -44.79 5.70 -1.55
C THR A 191 -44.93 7.10 -0.91
N LYS A 192 -45.48 8.16 -1.50
CA LYS A 192 -46.90 8.36 -1.81
C LYS A 192 -47.02 9.79 -2.36
N VAL A 193 -47.63 9.94 -3.53
CA VAL A 193 -48.01 11.26 -4.08
C VAL A 193 -49.23 11.77 -3.33
N ILE A 194 -49.16 13.00 -2.77
CA ILE A 194 -50.30 13.92 -2.58
C ILE A 194 -49.81 15.35 -2.87
N PRO A 195 -50.59 16.21 -3.56
CA PRO A 195 -50.07 17.32 -4.36
C PRO A 195 -50.09 18.69 -3.65
N ASN A 196 -49.15 19.54 -4.08
CA ASN A 196 -49.18 21.00 -4.10
C ASN A 196 -49.38 21.75 -2.76
N LYS A 197 -48.27 22.25 -2.18
CA LYS A 197 -48.28 23.52 -1.43
C LYS A 197 -46.88 24.14 -1.37
N THR A 198 -46.75 25.33 -1.94
CA THR A 198 -45.64 26.27 -1.82
C THR A 198 -45.50 26.73 -0.37
N VAL A 199 -44.32 26.62 0.24
CA VAL A 199 -43.94 27.45 1.40
C VAL A 199 -42.44 27.74 1.35
N GLU A 200 -42.13 28.97 1.73
CA GLU A 200 -40.88 29.73 1.64
C GLU A 200 -39.72 29.16 2.47
N VAL A 201 -38.51 29.54 2.04
CA VAL A 201 -37.23 29.25 2.68
C VAL A 201 -36.98 30.27 3.80
N GLU A 202 -36.78 29.80 5.03
CA GLU A 202 -36.08 30.53 6.10
C GLU A 202 -35.14 29.56 6.84
N PRO A 203 -33.90 29.94 7.20
CA PRO A 203 -32.91 29.02 7.74
C PRO A 203 -33.03 28.93 9.27
N GLU A 204 -33.57 27.84 9.79
CA GLU A 204 -33.45 27.50 11.21
C GLU A 204 -32.21 26.63 11.46
N THR A 205 -31.36 27.09 12.37
CA THR A 205 -30.16 26.41 12.86
C THR A 205 -30.53 25.16 13.66
N VAL A 206 -30.23 23.98 13.13
CA VAL A 206 -30.34 22.71 13.86
C VAL A 206 -29.00 22.36 14.51
N LYS A 207 -29.00 22.27 15.84
CA LYS A 207 -27.91 21.69 16.63
C LYS A 207 -27.90 20.17 16.39
N VAL A 208 -26.81 19.65 15.85
CA VAL A 208 -26.58 18.20 15.75
C VAL A 208 -25.76 17.76 16.96
N GLU A 209 -26.39 16.95 17.81
CA GLU A 209 -25.71 16.17 18.85
C GLU A 209 -24.81 15.13 18.19
N VAL A 210 -23.51 15.21 18.48
CA VAL A 210 -22.51 14.25 18.02
C VAL A 210 -22.55 13.05 18.96
N GLU A 211 -23.16 11.95 18.53
CA GLU A 211 -22.99 10.66 19.21
C GLU A 211 -21.54 10.19 19.10
N SER A 212 -21.01 9.82 20.26
CA SER A 212 -19.61 9.56 20.53
C SER A 212 -19.10 8.22 19.98
N SER A 213 -17.84 8.26 19.54
CA SER A 213 -16.91 7.14 19.31
C SER A 213 -17.13 5.91 20.21
N PRO A 214 -16.90 4.67 19.72
CA PRO A 214 -17.13 3.44 20.50
C PRO A 214 -16.41 3.48 21.85
N ALA A 215 -17.17 3.25 22.92
CA ALA A 215 -16.70 3.30 24.29
C ALA A 215 -15.77 2.11 24.59
N PHE A 216 -14.46 2.36 24.67
CA PHE A 216 -13.53 1.45 25.32
C PHE A 216 -13.84 1.38 26.82
N PRO A 217 -13.74 0.20 27.47
CA PRO A 217 -13.93 0.10 28.91
C PRO A 217 -12.89 0.96 29.64
N GLU A 218 -13.32 1.73 30.65
CA GLU A 218 -12.39 2.48 31.49
C GLU A 218 -11.54 1.52 32.33
N GLY A 219 -10.22 1.75 32.35
CA GLY A 219 -9.27 0.95 33.12
C GLY A 219 -8.47 -0.05 32.27
N GLU A 220 -8.05 -1.14 32.91
CA GLU A 220 -7.24 -2.18 32.28
C GLU A 220 -8.11 -3.28 31.68
N PHE A 221 -7.84 -3.64 30.43
CA PHE A 221 -8.52 -4.72 29.74
C PHE A 221 -7.53 -5.52 28.89
N LYS A 222 -7.97 -6.64 28.32
CA LYS A 222 -7.12 -7.49 27.49
C LYS A 222 -7.61 -7.48 26.05
N ILE A 223 -6.69 -7.28 25.12
CA ILE A 223 -6.90 -7.53 23.68
C ILE A 223 -5.91 -8.63 23.30
N ASN A 224 -6.42 -9.75 22.76
CA ASN A 224 -5.60 -10.89 22.31
C ASN A 224 -4.60 -11.39 23.37
N GLY A 225 -5.02 -11.43 24.65
CA GLY A 225 -4.20 -11.89 25.78
C GLY A 225 -3.24 -10.84 26.35
N ASN A 226 -3.03 -9.72 25.67
CA ASN A 226 -2.14 -8.64 26.10
C ASN A 226 -2.90 -7.59 26.93
N ARG A 227 -2.30 -7.17 28.05
CA ARG A 227 -2.83 -6.13 28.94
C ARG A 227 -2.71 -4.77 28.25
N VAL A 228 -3.84 -4.09 28.10
CA VAL A 228 -3.95 -2.74 27.53
C VAL A 228 -4.70 -1.83 28.50
N VAL A 229 -4.35 -0.55 28.50
CA VAL A 229 -4.99 0.47 29.34
C VAL A 229 -5.42 1.61 28.44
N PHE A 230 -6.70 1.98 28.48
CA PHE A 230 -7.19 3.14 27.74
C PHE A 230 -6.79 4.42 28.50
N VAL A 231 -6.03 5.30 27.86
CA VAL A 231 -5.62 6.58 28.44
C VAL A 231 -6.29 7.71 27.64
N LYS A 232 -7.10 8.52 28.32
CA LYS A 232 -7.74 9.70 27.70
C LYS A 232 -6.64 10.70 27.29
N LYS A 233 -6.79 11.28 26.09
CA LYS A 233 -5.87 12.28 25.52
C LYS A 233 -5.63 13.42 26.52
N GLY A 234 -4.37 13.64 26.89
CA GLY A 234 -3.95 14.70 27.83
C GLY A 234 -3.36 14.22 29.16
N LEU A 235 -3.39 12.91 29.46
CA LEU A 235 -2.71 12.37 30.65
C LEU A 235 -1.24 12.04 30.36
N LEU A 236 -0.31 12.49 31.22
CA LEU A 236 1.12 12.18 31.15
C LEU A 236 1.42 10.74 31.62
N PHE A 237 2.17 9.99 30.81
CA PHE A 237 2.68 8.65 31.11
C PHE A 237 3.77 8.69 32.18
N ILE A 238 3.42 8.86 33.46
CA ILE A 238 4.43 8.88 34.55
C ILE A 238 4.18 7.80 35.62
N ASN A 239 3.01 7.16 35.68
CA ASN A 239 2.67 6.26 36.80
C ASN A 239 2.31 4.81 36.44
N CYS A 240 2.88 4.22 35.38
CA CYS A 240 2.87 2.75 35.26
C CYS A 240 4.07 2.16 36.00
N LYS A 241 3.91 1.87 37.31
CA LYS A 241 4.81 0.92 37.99
C LYS A 241 4.46 -0.49 37.54
N ALA A 242 5.42 -1.16 36.91
CA ALA A 242 5.34 -2.60 36.72
C ALA A 242 5.44 -3.28 38.09
N THR A 243 4.36 -3.97 38.48
CA THR A 243 4.39 -5.07 39.45
C THR A 243 4.12 -6.35 38.71
#